data_AF-A0A803VBP5-F1
#
_entry.id   AF-A0A803VBP5-F1
#
_cell.length_a   1.000
_cell.length_b   1.000
_cell.length_c   1.000
_cell.angle_alpha   90.00
_cell.angle_beta   90.00
_cell.angle_gamma   90.00
#
_symmetry.space_group_name_H-M   'P 1'
#
loop_
_entity.id
_entity.type
_entity.pdbx_description
1 polymer ?
#
loop_
_entity_poly.entity_id
_entity_poly.type
_entity_poly.pdbx_seq_one_letter_code
_entity_poly.pdbx_strand_id
1 'polypeptide(L)'
;MAANNLRKGKGHGRGGEGAWLLSAETGPLLQESPVGSPVRGAAGRQSSEAPGHSLPAGRAQALGACLSVQQVLGEQHDLCTPPCLAFSLQIFINNEWHDAVSKKTFPTINPATGEVICQVAEGDKALETLDNGKPYAISYLVDLDMVVKCLRYFAGWSDKFHGKTIPLDGDFFCYTRHEPVGVCGQIIPWNFPLLMQAWKLGPALATGNVVVMKVAEQTPLSALYVASLIKEAGFPPGVVNIIPGYGPTAGAAISSHMDIDKVAFTGSTEVGHLIQKAAAESNLKRVTLELGGKSPNIIMSDADMDWAVDQAHFALFFNQGQCCCAGSRTYVQEDVYNEFVERSVEKAKARVVGNPFDFKTEQGPQVDEEQFKKILGYISTGQREGAKLLCGGNPAADRGYFIQPTVFGDVQDNMTIAREEIFGPVMQILKFKTIEEVIERANDSKYGLAAAVFTKDLDKANFVSQSLRAGTVWINCYDVFGAQAPFGGYKASGNGRELGEYGLEAYVEVKNVTIKIPQKNS
;
A
#
# COMPACT_ATOMS: atom_id res chain seq x y z
N MET A 1 17.71 -4.06 21.14
CA MET A 1 19.13 -4.47 21.27
C MET A 1 19.67 -4.88 19.92
N ALA A 2 20.44 -4.00 19.28
CA ALA A 2 21.51 -4.29 18.32
C ALA A 2 22.24 -2.95 18.14
N ALA A 3 23.38 -2.80 18.81
CA ALA A 3 24.12 -1.54 18.93
C ALA A 3 25.15 -1.42 17.80
N ASN A 4 25.19 -0.28 17.11
CA ASN A 4 26.28 0.09 16.22
C ASN A 4 27.21 1.08 16.94
N ASN A 5 28.36 0.59 17.40
CA ASN A 5 29.49 1.39 17.84
C ASN A 5 30.55 1.41 16.72
N LEU A 6 30.73 2.55 16.05
CA LEU A 6 31.85 2.78 15.14
C LEU A 6 32.88 3.68 15.82
N ARG A 7 33.98 3.06 16.29
CA ARG A 7 35.22 3.77 16.67
C ARG A 7 36.11 3.92 15.44
N LYS A 8 36.59 5.16 15.23
CA LYS A 8 37.59 5.55 14.23
C LYS A 8 38.95 4.88 14.49
N GLY A 9 39.57 4.36 13.44
CA GLY A 9 40.99 4.02 13.38
C GLY A 9 41.57 4.45 12.04
N LYS A 10 42.59 5.33 12.06
CA LYS A 10 43.37 5.77 10.89
C LYS A 10 44.44 4.71 10.57
N GLY A 11 44.68 4.45 9.28
CA GLY A 11 45.85 3.72 8.79
C GLY A 11 45.87 3.61 7.27
N HIS A 12 46.95 4.09 6.65
CA HIS A 12 47.18 4.20 5.20
C HIS A 12 47.39 2.86 4.47
N GLY A 13 47.09 2.83 3.16
CA GLY A 13 47.96 2.15 2.18
C GLY A 13 47.32 1.28 1.10
N ARG A 14 47.20 1.86 -0.11
CA ARG A 14 47.35 1.27 -1.47
C ARG A 14 46.52 0.06 -1.92
N GLY A 15 45.67 0.31 -2.93
CA GLY A 15 45.73 -0.31 -4.27
C GLY A 15 45.35 -1.78 -4.43
N GLY A 16 44.28 -2.03 -5.17
CA GLY A 16 43.96 -3.36 -5.72
C GLY A 16 42.50 -3.47 -6.16
N GLU A 17 42.28 -3.47 -7.47
CA GLU A 17 41.03 -3.88 -8.11
C GLU A 17 40.66 -5.31 -7.69
N GLY A 18 39.39 -5.56 -7.41
CA GLY A 18 38.90 -6.89 -7.04
C GLY A 18 37.39 -6.95 -7.14
N ALA A 19 36.91 -7.46 -8.26
CA ALA A 19 35.52 -7.84 -8.49
C ALA A 19 35.11 -8.93 -7.48
N TRP A 20 33.97 -8.75 -6.82
CA TRP A 20 33.34 -9.79 -6.01
C TRP A 20 32.09 -10.29 -6.73
N LEU A 21 32.27 -11.35 -7.52
CA LEU A 21 31.22 -12.29 -7.90
C LEU A 21 31.01 -13.24 -6.71
N LEU A 22 29.80 -13.27 -6.16
CA LEU A 22 29.36 -14.33 -5.24
C LEU A 22 28.49 -15.31 -6.03
N SER A 23 29.11 -16.42 -6.43
CA SER A 23 28.44 -17.61 -6.95
C SER A 23 27.77 -18.36 -5.80
N ALA A 24 26.46 -18.54 -5.88
CA ALA A 24 25.75 -19.53 -5.08
C ALA A 24 25.97 -20.90 -5.73
N GLU A 25 26.90 -21.68 -5.19
CA GLU A 25 27.06 -23.09 -5.55
C GLU A 25 25.93 -23.91 -4.93
N THR A 26 25.24 -24.65 -5.80
CA THR A 26 24.36 -25.75 -5.46
C THR A 26 25.19 -27.03 -5.40
N GLY A 27 24.97 -27.85 -4.37
CA GLY A 27 25.58 -29.17 -4.23
C GLY A 27 24.57 -30.18 -3.66
N PRO A 28 24.31 -31.32 -4.34
CA PRO A 28 23.37 -32.34 -3.91
C PRO A 28 24.07 -33.47 -3.11
N LEU A 29 23.30 -34.26 -2.35
CA LEU A 29 23.27 -35.74 -2.41
C LEU A 29 22.55 -36.40 -1.20
N LEU A 30 21.47 -37.10 -1.54
CA LEU A 30 20.99 -38.42 -1.10
C LEU A 30 21.59 -39.10 0.15
N GLN A 31 20.68 -39.61 1.01
CA GLN A 31 20.76 -41.01 1.47
C GLN A 31 19.37 -41.53 1.91
N GLU A 32 18.84 -42.48 1.14
CA GLU A 32 17.78 -43.40 1.57
C GLU A 32 18.40 -44.52 2.43
N SER A 33 17.61 -45.09 3.35
CA SER A 33 17.75 -46.49 3.74
C SER A 33 16.41 -47.10 4.18
N PRO A 34 16.15 -48.39 3.87
CA PRO A 34 14.83 -49.01 3.94
C PRO A 34 14.68 -49.96 5.13
N VAL A 35 13.45 -50.16 5.60
CA VAL A 35 13.08 -51.33 6.43
C VAL A 35 11.69 -51.83 6.02
N GLY A 36 11.63 -53.03 5.43
CA GLY A 36 10.41 -53.87 5.29
C GLY A 36 10.08 -54.57 6.62
N SER A 37 8.86 -55.03 6.91
CA SER A 37 8.08 -56.12 6.30
C SER A 37 6.80 -56.33 7.17
N PRO A 38 5.91 -57.34 6.98
CA PRO A 38 5.11 -57.70 5.81
C PRO A 38 3.60 -57.99 6.10
N VAL A 39 2.77 -57.91 5.04
CA VAL A 39 1.63 -58.81 4.66
C VAL A 39 0.36 -58.90 5.55
N ARG A 40 -0.80 -58.61 4.94
CA ARG A 40 -1.89 -59.58 4.64
C ARG A 40 -2.98 -58.95 3.74
N GLY A 41 -3.30 -59.65 2.66
CA GLY A 41 -4.43 -59.34 1.77
C GLY A 41 -5.69 -60.15 2.11
N ALA A 42 -6.84 -59.65 1.66
CA ALA A 42 -8.08 -60.38 1.40
C ALA A 42 -8.86 -59.51 0.39
N ALA A 43 -8.93 -59.91 -0.87
CA ALA A 43 -9.98 -60.73 -1.48
C ALA A 43 -11.22 -59.90 -1.86
N GLY A 44 -11.53 -59.91 -3.17
CA GLY A 44 -12.55 -59.09 -3.80
C GLY A 44 -13.97 -59.57 -3.60
N ARG A 45 -14.91 -58.73 -4.05
CA ARG A 45 -16.27 -59.13 -4.45
C ARG A 45 -16.78 -58.24 -5.57
N GLN A 46 -17.40 -58.90 -6.53
CA GLN A 46 -17.98 -58.40 -7.78
C GLN A 46 -19.34 -57.73 -7.59
N SER A 47 -19.60 -56.77 -8.48
CA SER A 47 -20.85 -56.36 -9.16
C SER A 47 -22.23 -56.70 -8.59
N SER A 48 -23.07 -55.67 -8.50
CA SER A 48 -24.52 -55.76 -8.84
C SER A 48 -25.06 -54.38 -9.28
N GLU A 49 -25.49 -54.28 -10.55
CA GLU A 49 -26.37 -53.23 -11.10
C GLU A 49 -27.83 -53.54 -10.69
N ALA A 50 -28.63 -52.61 -10.15
CA ALA A 50 -29.59 -51.66 -10.77
C ALA A 50 -30.90 -51.69 -9.89
N PRO A 51 -31.91 -50.78 -9.98
CA PRO A 51 -32.12 -49.71 -10.97
C PRO A 51 -32.49 -48.31 -10.40
N GLY A 52 -32.38 -47.34 -11.31
CA GLY A 52 -33.08 -46.04 -11.47
C GLY A 52 -33.95 -45.47 -10.36
N HIS A 53 -33.54 -44.30 -9.86
CA HIS A 53 -34.46 -43.20 -9.54
C HIS A 53 -33.86 -41.86 -9.99
N SER A 54 -34.60 -41.22 -10.89
CA SER A 54 -34.37 -39.88 -11.43
C SER A 54 -34.60 -38.79 -10.38
N LEU A 55 -33.65 -37.87 -10.22
CA LEU A 55 -33.86 -36.57 -9.58
C LEU A 55 -33.60 -35.44 -10.60
N PRO A 56 -34.29 -34.30 -10.47
CA PRO A 56 -34.51 -33.39 -11.58
C PRO A 56 -33.29 -32.51 -11.89
N ALA A 57 -33.05 -32.33 -13.20
CA ALA A 57 -32.11 -31.36 -13.75
C ALA A 57 -32.62 -29.93 -13.48
N GLY A 58 -31.82 -29.15 -12.76
CA GLY A 58 -32.16 -27.77 -12.40
C GLY A 58 -30.97 -27.01 -11.86
N ARG A 59 -29.97 -26.75 -12.72
CA ARG A 59 -28.96 -25.65 -12.70
C ARG A 59 -27.69 -26.11 -13.44
N ALA A 60 -27.85 -26.34 -14.73
CA ALA A 60 -26.75 -26.45 -15.70
C ALA A 60 -27.24 -25.86 -17.02
N GLN A 61 -27.55 -24.56 -17.02
CA GLN A 61 -27.87 -23.78 -18.21
C GLN A 61 -27.71 -22.29 -17.88
N ALA A 62 -26.47 -21.82 -17.92
CA ALA A 62 -26.09 -20.41 -18.04
C ALA A 62 -24.64 -20.32 -18.55
N LEU A 63 -24.33 -21.07 -19.61
CA LEU A 63 -23.10 -21.00 -20.37
C LEU A 63 -23.49 -21.35 -21.81
N GLY A 64 -23.88 -20.33 -22.57
CA GLY A 64 -24.29 -20.51 -23.96
C GLY A 64 -25.31 -19.48 -24.43
N ALA A 65 -24.88 -18.22 -24.58
CA ALA A 65 -25.53 -17.25 -25.46
C ALA A 65 -24.57 -16.08 -25.75
N CYS A 66 -23.50 -16.34 -26.51
CA CYS A 66 -22.78 -15.29 -27.22
C CYS A 66 -23.53 -15.07 -28.54
N LEU A 67 -24.54 -14.20 -28.52
CA LEU A 67 -25.19 -13.71 -29.74
C LEU A 67 -24.32 -12.59 -30.31
N SER A 68 -23.92 -12.78 -31.56
CA SER A 68 -23.15 -11.86 -32.39
C SER A 68 -23.80 -10.46 -32.44
N VAL A 69 -23.08 -9.45 -31.94
CA VAL A 69 -23.40 -8.04 -32.17
C VAL A 69 -22.99 -7.67 -33.60
N GLN A 70 -23.81 -8.07 -34.58
CA GLN A 70 -23.57 -7.72 -35.99
C GLN A 70 -24.82 -7.37 -36.80
N GLN A 71 -25.93 -7.02 -36.15
CA GLN A 71 -27.14 -6.56 -36.86
C GLN A 71 -27.88 -5.43 -36.13
N VAL A 72 -27.24 -4.27 -35.98
CA VAL A 72 -27.90 -2.96 -35.99
C VAL A 72 -26.87 -1.98 -36.57
N LEU A 73 -27.30 -1.05 -37.43
CA LEU A 73 -26.54 -0.08 -38.23
C LEU A 73 -26.33 -0.50 -39.69
N GLY A 74 -27.42 -0.45 -40.45
CA GLY A 74 -27.35 -0.10 -41.87
C GLY A 74 -27.54 1.40 -41.99
N GLU A 75 -26.48 2.12 -42.36
CA GLU A 75 -26.48 3.25 -43.28
C GLU A 75 -25.02 3.63 -43.55
N GLN A 76 -24.63 3.55 -44.82
CA GLN A 76 -23.28 3.78 -45.31
C GLN A 76 -22.90 5.25 -45.17
N HIS A 77 -21.92 5.54 -44.31
CA HIS A 77 -21.04 6.69 -44.46
C HIS A 77 -19.61 6.17 -44.41
N ASP A 78 -18.83 6.49 -45.45
CA ASP A 78 -17.40 6.20 -45.55
C ASP A 78 -16.65 6.72 -44.32
N LEU A 79 -16.39 5.83 -43.36
CA LEU A 79 -15.50 6.10 -42.25
C LEU A 79 -14.08 5.77 -42.71
N CYS A 80 -13.37 6.85 -43.02
CA CYS A 80 -11.93 6.99 -43.08
C CYS A 80 -11.21 5.92 -42.25
N THR A 81 -10.34 5.13 -42.89
CA THR A 81 -9.36 4.28 -42.21
C THR A 81 -8.65 5.12 -41.14
N PRO A 82 -8.65 4.70 -39.86
CA PRO A 82 -7.89 5.43 -38.85
C PRO A 82 -6.42 5.40 -39.26
N PRO A 83 -5.68 6.52 -39.16
CA PRO A 83 -4.25 6.50 -39.41
C PRO A 83 -3.63 5.45 -38.50
N CYS A 84 -2.83 4.56 -39.08
CA CYS A 84 -1.99 3.64 -38.34
C CYS A 84 -1.11 4.48 -37.41
N LEU A 85 -1.54 4.62 -36.15
CA LEU A 85 -0.73 5.23 -35.10
C LEU A 85 0.45 4.29 -34.91
N ALA A 86 1.60 4.66 -35.47
CA ALA A 86 2.85 3.97 -35.22
C ALA A 86 3.16 4.14 -33.73
N PHE A 87 2.79 3.13 -32.94
CA PHE A 87 3.16 3.08 -31.53
C PHE A 87 4.67 2.85 -31.46
N SER A 88 5.38 3.75 -30.78
CA SER A 88 6.80 3.57 -30.52
C SER A 88 6.99 2.33 -29.63
N LEU A 89 7.90 1.42 -30.04
CA LEU A 89 8.26 0.19 -29.31
C LEU A 89 9.15 0.47 -28.09
N GLN A 90 9.32 1.74 -27.75
CA GLN A 90 10.29 2.28 -26.81
C GLN A 90 9.57 2.76 -25.54
N ILE A 91 10.26 2.80 -24.41
CA ILE A 91 9.78 3.40 -23.16
C ILE A 91 10.00 4.91 -23.27
N PHE A 92 8.96 5.69 -22.96
CA PHE A 92 9.08 7.15 -22.96
C PHE A 92 9.68 7.63 -21.64
N ILE A 93 10.89 8.18 -21.67
CA ILE A 93 11.63 8.69 -20.50
C ILE A 93 12.15 10.08 -20.87
N ASN A 94 12.01 11.08 -20.00
CA ASN A 94 12.54 12.44 -20.22
C ASN A 94 12.12 13.10 -21.55
N ASN A 95 10.90 12.82 -22.01
CA ASN A 95 10.35 13.33 -23.28
C ASN A 95 11.02 12.74 -24.55
N GLU A 96 11.75 11.64 -24.41
CA GLU A 96 12.41 10.90 -25.48
C GLU A 96 11.97 9.43 -25.44
N TRP A 97 11.98 8.78 -26.60
CA TRP A 97 11.70 7.36 -26.72
C TRP A 97 13.00 6.56 -26.57
N HIS A 98 13.07 5.66 -25.60
CA HIS A 98 14.23 4.82 -25.30
C HIS A 98 13.94 3.34 -25.45
N ASP A 99 14.83 2.57 -26.06
CA ASP A 99 14.76 1.10 -25.97
C ASP A 99 15.01 0.64 -24.53
N ALA A 100 14.45 -0.52 -24.17
CA ALA A 100 14.89 -1.24 -22.97
C ALA A 100 16.41 -1.47 -23.00
N VAL A 101 17.08 -1.39 -21.85
CA VAL A 101 18.51 -1.70 -21.75
C VAL A 101 18.76 -3.15 -22.13
N SER A 102 17.88 -4.06 -21.70
CA SER A 102 17.87 -5.47 -22.10
C SER A 102 17.57 -5.72 -23.58
N LYS A 103 17.05 -4.71 -24.31
CA LYS A 103 16.46 -4.83 -25.67
C LYS A 103 15.29 -5.81 -25.79
N LYS A 104 14.82 -6.37 -24.67
CA LYS A 104 13.67 -7.28 -24.67
C LYS A 104 12.36 -6.49 -24.78
N THR A 105 11.33 -7.16 -25.27
CA THR A 105 9.96 -6.64 -25.38
C THR A 105 8.98 -7.73 -24.96
N PHE A 106 7.76 -7.34 -24.55
CA PHE A 106 6.66 -8.26 -24.30
C PHE A 106 5.39 -7.82 -25.05
N PRO A 107 4.53 -8.77 -25.48
CA PRO A 107 3.29 -8.45 -26.17
C PRO A 107 2.26 -7.88 -25.20
N THR A 108 1.75 -6.70 -25.49
CA THR A 108 0.56 -6.13 -24.84
C THR A 108 -0.67 -6.62 -25.57
N ILE A 109 -1.59 -7.24 -24.83
CA ILE A 109 -2.76 -7.93 -25.38
C ILE A 109 -4.01 -7.11 -25.09
N ASN A 110 -4.91 -7.03 -26.06
CA ASN A 110 -6.25 -6.50 -25.87
C ASN A 110 -7.05 -7.46 -24.96
N PRO A 111 -7.47 -7.03 -23.76
CA PRO A 111 -8.16 -7.93 -22.85
C PRO A 111 -9.56 -8.36 -23.36
N ALA A 112 -10.16 -7.62 -24.30
CA ALA A 112 -11.46 -7.96 -24.87
C ALA A 112 -11.39 -8.94 -26.05
N THR A 113 -10.31 -8.89 -26.84
CA THR A 113 -10.19 -9.71 -28.07
C THR A 113 -9.13 -10.80 -27.98
N GLY A 114 -8.22 -10.72 -27.00
CA GLY A 114 -7.07 -11.62 -26.89
C GLY A 114 -5.98 -11.38 -27.94
N GLU A 115 -6.12 -10.35 -28.79
CA GLU A 115 -5.17 -10.03 -29.85
C GLU A 115 -4.02 -9.15 -29.32
N VAL A 116 -2.83 -9.35 -29.88
CA VAL A 116 -1.66 -8.51 -29.55
C VAL A 116 -1.82 -7.14 -30.18
N ILE A 117 -1.84 -6.10 -29.36
CA ILE A 117 -1.96 -4.69 -29.78
C ILE A 117 -0.59 -4.16 -30.20
N CYS A 118 0.45 -4.40 -29.38
CA CYS A 118 1.81 -3.93 -29.64
C CYS A 118 2.83 -4.73 -28.83
N GLN A 119 4.11 -4.59 -29.17
CA GLN A 119 5.23 -5.07 -28.37
C GLN A 119 5.77 -3.88 -27.56
N VAL A 120 5.83 -4.02 -26.24
CA VAL A 120 6.32 -2.97 -25.33
C VAL A 120 7.69 -3.38 -24.80
N ALA A 121 8.64 -2.45 -24.79
CA ALA A 121 9.95 -2.66 -24.19
C ALA A 121 9.86 -3.17 -22.73
N GLU A 122 10.59 -4.24 -22.43
CA GLU A 122 10.64 -4.88 -21.12
C GLU A 122 11.52 -4.04 -20.19
N GLY A 123 10.90 -3.39 -19.20
CA GLY A 123 11.64 -2.69 -18.16
C GLY A 123 12.34 -3.69 -17.23
N ASP A 124 13.66 -3.72 -17.27
CA ASP A 124 14.48 -4.75 -16.66
C ASP A 124 15.03 -4.39 -15.26
N LYS A 125 15.03 -3.10 -14.87
CA LYS A 125 15.47 -2.66 -13.53
C LYS A 125 14.71 -1.46 -13.00
N ALA A 126 14.38 -1.52 -11.70
CA ALA A 126 13.96 -0.39 -10.86
C ALA A 126 12.70 0.37 -11.31
N LEU A 127 11.70 -0.34 -11.84
CA LEU A 127 10.42 0.22 -12.29
C LEU A 127 9.80 1.17 -11.27
N GLU A 128 9.84 0.81 -9.98
CA GLU A 128 9.28 1.66 -8.93
C GLU A 128 9.94 3.05 -8.90
N THR A 129 11.27 3.11 -8.98
CA THR A 129 12.00 4.38 -8.99
C THR A 129 11.77 5.16 -10.27
N LEU A 130 11.69 4.48 -11.41
CA LEU A 130 11.47 5.12 -12.71
C LEU A 130 10.07 5.75 -12.80
N ASP A 131 9.05 4.99 -12.41
CA ASP A 131 7.63 5.33 -12.63
C ASP A 131 7.10 6.26 -11.52
N ASN A 132 7.52 6.06 -10.26
CA ASN A 132 7.09 6.89 -9.12
C ASN A 132 8.03 8.07 -8.82
N GLY A 133 9.33 7.95 -9.12
CA GLY A 133 10.34 8.96 -8.78
C GLY A 133 10.99 8.79 -7.40
N LYS A 134 10.67 7.74 -6.63
CA LYS A 134 11.32 7.47 -5.35
C LYS A 134 12.80 7.08 -5.50
N PRO A 135 13.71 7.57 -4.63
CA PRO A 135 15.12 7.18 -4.68
C PRO A 135 15.31 5.65 -4.68
N TYR A 136 16.19 5.16 -5.54
CA TYR A 136 16.42 3.73 -5.77
C TYR A 136 16.76 2.97 -4.49
N ALA A 137 17.61 3.56 -3.64
CA ALA A 137 17.97 2.95 -2.36
C ALA A 137 16.73 2.70 -1.48
N ILE A 138 15.74 3.61 -1.48
CA ILE A 138 14.51 3.44 -0.71
C ILE A 138 13.61 2.39 -1.36
N SER A 139 13.38 2.47 -2.67
CA SER A 139 12.56 1.47 -3.38
C SER A 139 13.11 0.05 -3.21
N TYR A 140 14.43 -0.12 -3.20
CA TYR A 140 15.07 -1.43 -3.07
C TYR A 140 15.15 -1.92 -1.62
N LEU A 141 15.63 -1.09 -0.69
CA LEU A 141 15.90 -1.50 0.69
C LEU A 141 14.67 -1.45 1.60
N VAL A 142 13.66 -0.66 1.25
CA VAL A 142 12.46 -0.45 2.07
C VAL A 142 11.24 -1.08 1.40
N ASP A 143 10.77 -0.54 0.27
CA ASP A 143 9.53 -0.98 -0.37
C ASP A 143 9.57 -2.48 -0.71
N LEU A 144 10.61 -2.93 -1.42
CA LEU A 144 10.71 -4.32 -1.86
C LEU A 144 10.85 -5.31 -0.69
N ASP A 145 11.63 -4.97 0.34
CA ASP A 145 11.74 -5.79 1.55
C ASP A 145 10.39 -5.92 2.26
N MET A 146 9.66 -4.80 2.41
CA MET A 146 8.33 -4.81 3.01
C MET A 146 7.31 -5.59 2.18
N VAL A 147 7.34 -5.49 0.84
CA VAL A 147 6.51 -6.28 -0.08
C VAL A 147 6.73 -7.77 0.15
N VAL A 148 7.97 -8.22 0.12
CA VAL A 148 8.32 -9.64 0.27
C VAL A 148 7.90 -10.15 1.66
N LYS A 149 8.16 -9.36 2.71
CA LYS A 149 7.72 -9.70 4.08
C LYS A 149 6.20 -9.77 4.22
N CYS A 150 5.47 -8.84 3.61
CA CYS A 150 4.01 -8.81 3.62
C CYS A 150 3.42 -10.07 2.96
N LEU A 151 3.89 -10.42 1.76
CA LEU A 151 3.42 -11.61 1.05
C LEU A 151 3.75 -12.90 1.82
N ARG A 152 4.97 -13.02 2.38
CA ARG A 152 5.35 -14.17 3.21
C ARG A 152 4.52 -14.28 4.49
N TYR A 153 4.23 -13.15 5.14
CA TYR A 153 3.42 -13.12 6.33
C TYR A 153 2.00 -13.66 6.04
N PHE A 154 1.35 -13.17 4.99
CA PHE A 154 0.01 -13.61 4.64
C PHE A 154 -0.05 -15.02 4.03
N ALA A 155 1.00 -15.49 3.36
CA ALA A 155 1.11 -16.89 2.98
C ALA A 155 0.98 -17.81 4.22
N GLY A 156 1.57 -17.41 5.35
CA GLY A 156 1.47 -18.10 6.62
C GLY A 156 0.08 -18.10 7.27
N TRP A 157 -0.84 -17.24 6.84
CA TRP A 157 -2.21 -17.15 7.38
C TRP A 157 -3.23 -17.99 6.61
N SER A 158 -2.89 -18.47 5.42
CA SER A 158 -3.82 -19.16 4.51
C SER A 158 -4.50 -20.40 5.10
N ASP A 159 -3.89 -21.03 6.11
CA ASP A 159 -4.36 -22.23 6.80
C ASP A 159 -4.61 -22.02 8.31
N LYS A 160 -4.64 -20.77 8.80
CA LYS A 160 -4.67 -20.47 10.26
C LYS A 160 -5.80 -19.54 10.70
N PHE A 161 -6.59 -19.00 9.78
CA PHE A 161 -7.67 -18.09 10.13
C PHE A 161 -8.96 -18.86 10.47
N HIS A 162 -9.11 -19.22 11.75
CA HIS A 162 -10.14 -20.15 12.21
C HIS A 162 -11.48 -19.49 12.52
N GLY A 163 -12.55 -20.28 12.37
CA GLY A 163 -13.85 -20.01 13.00
C GLY A 163 -13.86 -20.38 14.48
N LYS A 164 -15.06 -20.42 15.08
CA LYS A 164 -15.27 -20.73 16.50
C LYS A 164 -16.26 -21.86 16.67
N THR A 165 -16.11 -22.67 17.72
CA THR A 165 -17.21 -23.45 18.30
C THR A 165 -17.82 -22.63 19.43
N ILE A 166 -19.16 -22.57 19.48
CA ILE A 166 -19.89 -21.65 20.36
C ILE A 166 -20.81 -22.46 21.29
N PRO A 167 -20.71 -22.29 22.62
CA PRO A 167 -21.57 -22.97 23.58
C PRO A 167 -22.95 -22.30 23.66
N LEU A 168 -23.70 -22.30 22.56
CA LEU A 168 -25.03 -21.72 22.44
C LEU A 168 -26.00 -22.35 23.45
N ASP A 169 -26.94 -21.57 24.00
CA ASP A 169 -27.99 -22.09 24.89
C ASP A 169 -28.84 -23.18 24.21
N GLY A 170 -29.30 -24.14 25.02
CA GLY A 170 -30.07 -25.30 24.54
C GLY A 170 -29.22 -26.42 23.92
N ASP A 171 -29.91 -27.40 23.34
CA ASP A 171 -29.29 -28.60 22.76
C ASP A 171 -28.88 -28.37 21.30
N PHE A 172 -27.91 -27.49 21.09
CA PHE A 172 -27.37 -27.17 19.77
C PHE A 172 -25.84 -27.30 19.74
N PHE A 173 -25.33 -27.85 18.65
CA PHE A 173 -23.94 -27.70 18.26
C PHE A 173 -23.84 -26.51 17.31
N CYS A 174 -23.06 -25.50 17.70
CA CYS A 174 -22.94 -24.23 16.99
C CYS A 174 -21.48 -23.97 16.63
N TYR A 175 -21.21 -23.63 15.38
CA TYR A 175 -19.88 -23.23 14.93
C TYR A 175 -19.93 -22.19 13.81
N THR A 176 -18.83 -21.45 13.63
CA THR A 176 -18.68 -20.50 12.54
C THR A 176 -17.70 -20.98 11.47
N ARG A 177 -17.96 -20.58 10.23
CA ARG A 177 -17.01 -20.65 9.11
C ARG A 177 -16.65 -19.24 8.69
N HIS A 178 -15.36 -18.98 8.47
CA HIS A 178 -14.88 -17.78 7.80
C HIS A 178 -14.68 -18.14 6.33
N GLU A 179 -15.62 -17.72 5.49
CA GLU A 179 -15.58 -17.98 4.05
C GLU A 179 -15.03 -16.76 3.32
N PRO A 180 -14.35 -16.89 2.16
CA PRO A 180 -13.98 -15.72 1.37
C PRO A 180 -15.21 -14.90 1.02
N VAL A 181 -15.09 -13.57 1.01
CA VAL A 181 -16.18 -12.69 0.55
C VAL A 181 -16.53 -12.89 -0.92
N GLY A 182 -15.56 -13.29 -1.76
CA GLY A 182 -15.75 -13.54 -3.19
C GLY A 182 -14.82 -12.69 -4.06
N VAL A 183 -15.40 -11.88 -4.95
CA VAL A 183 -14.70 -10.96 -5.84
C VAL A 183 -14.38 -9.65 -5.13
N CYS A 184 -13.09 -9.38 -4.97
CA CYS A 184 -12.58 -8.16 -4.34
C CYS A 184 -12.11 -7.15 -5.39
N GLY A 185 -12.82 -6.02 -5.49
CA GLY A 185 -12.35 -4.82 -6.17
C GLY A 185 -11.30 -4.10 -5.33
N GLN A 186 -10.11 -3.86 -5.85
CA GLN A 186 -9.02 -3.23 -5.11
C GLN A 186 -8.49 -2.03 -5.90
N ILE A 187 -8.37 -0.87 -5.26
CA ILE A 187 -7.91 0.36 -5.90
C ILE A 187 -6.76 0.92 -5.06
N ILE A 188 -5.58 1.06 -5.67
CA ILE A 188 -4.35 1.49 -4.99
C ILE A 188 -3.83 2.84 -5.50
N PRO A 189 -3.15 3.62 -4.64
CA PRO A 189 -2.57 4.91 -4.98
C PRO A 189 -1.20 4.73 -5.62
N TRP A 190 -0.60 5.85 -5.98
CA TRP A 190 0.69 5.92 -6.68
C TRP A 190 1.90 6.05 -5.75
N ASN A 191 1.74 6.30 -4.46
CA ASN A 191 2.86 6.73 -3.59
C ASN A 191 3.75 5.59 -3.08
N PHE A 192 3.18 4.39 -2.91
CA PHE A 192 3.92 3.14 -2.69
C PHE A 192 3.32 2.01 -3.55
N PRO A 193 3.46 2.06 -4.89
CA PRO A 193 2.72 1.19 -5.82
C PRO A 193 2.81 -0.31 -5.49
N LEU A 194 4.02 -0.86 -5.41
CA LEU A 194 4.24 -2.29 -5.13
C LEU A 194 3.82 -2.65 -3.71
N LEU A 195 4.11 -1.80 -2.74
CA LEU A 195 3.78 -2.06 -1.34
C LEU A 195 2.27 -2.09 -1.13
N MET A 196 1.54 -1.12 -1.70
CA MET A 196 0.07 -1.08 -1.63
C MET A 196 -0.55 -2.26 -2.37
N GLN A 197 0.03 -2.68 -3.49
CA GLN A 197 -0.38 -3.91 -4.16
C GLN A 197 -0.22 -5.12 -3.23
N ALA A 198 0.92 -5.27 -2.54
CA ALA A 198 1.15 -6.36 -1.61
C ALA A 198 0.21 -6.34 -0.39
N TRP A 199 -0.07 -5.16 0.17
CA TRP A 199 -1.00 -4.97 1.29
C TRP A 199 -2.43 -5.39 0.94
N LYS A 200 -2.83 -5.22 -0.32
CA LYS A 200 -4.17 -5.59 -0.81
C LYS A 200 -4.25 -7.05 -1.23
N LEU A 201 -3.26 -7.54 -1.98
CA LEU A 201 -3.26 -8.93 -2.47
C LEU A 201 -3.03 -9.95 -1.35
N GLY A 202 -2.08 -9.68 -0.44
CA GLY A 202 -1.71 -10.60 0.63
C GLY A 202 -2.89 -11.16 1.43
N PRO A 203 -3.64 -10.31 2.17
CA PRO A 203 -4.76 -10.78 2.98
C PRO A 203 -5.90 -11.34 2.13
N ALA A 204 -6.22 -10.71 0.99
CA ALA A 204 -7.32 -11.16 0.13
C ALA A 204 -7.11 -12.59 -0.41
N LEU A 205 -5.90 -12.87 -0.88
CA LEU A 205 -5.54 -14.19 -1.40
C LEU A 205 -5.38 -15.23 -0.29
N ALA A 206 -4.85 -14.84 0.88
CA ALA A 206 -4.73 -15.72 2.03
C ALA A 206 -6.09 -16.24 2.51
N THR A 207 -7.15 -15.43 2.41
CA THR A 207 -8.51 -15.85 2.77
C THR A 207 -9.28 -16.51 1.61
N GLY A 208 -8.65 -16.70 0.43
CA GLY A 208 -9.23 -17.41 -0.71
C GLY A 208 -10.12 -16.59 -1.64
N ASN A 209 -9.99 -15.25 -1.66
CA ASN A 209 -10.72 -14.40 -2.60
C ASN A 209 -10.06 -14.35 -3.97
N VAL A 210 -10.82 -13.85 -4.95
CA VAL A 210 -10.29 -13.43 -6.26
C VAL A 210 -10.30 -11.91 -6.36
N VAL A 211 -9.40 -11.33 -7.15
CA VAL A 211 -9.12 -9.89 -7.14
C VAL A 211 -9.26 -9.28 -8.54
N VAL A 212 -9.91 -8.11 -8.59
CA VAL A 212 -9.83 -7.15 -9.68
C VAL A 212 -9.20 -5.87 -9.16
N MET A 213 -7.95 -5.61 -9.54
CA MET A 213 -7.16 -4.51 -9.01
C MET A 213 -6.97 -3.41 -10.06
N LYS A 214 -7.39 -2.19 -9.74
CA LYS A 214 -6.99 -0.98 -10.46
C LYS A 214 -5.79 -0.33 -9.80
N VAL A 215 -4.77 -0.08 -10.61
CA VAL A 215 -3.54 0.58 -10.18
C VAL A 215 -3.53 2.04 -10.61
N ALA A 216 -2.83 2.89 -9.87
CA ALA A 216 -2.77 4.32 -10.16
C ALA A 216 -2.27 4.58 -11.58
N GLU A 217 -2.91 5.55 -12.25
CA GLU A 217 -2.61 5.94 -13.62
C GLU A 217 -1.19 6.51 -13.76
N GLN A 218 -0.63 7.07 -12.68
CA GLN A 218 0.74 7.56 -12.63
C GLN A 218 1.78 6.44 -12.56
N THR A 219 1.45 5.30 -11.94
CA THR A 219 2.45 4.28 -11.58
C THR A 219 2.01 2.84 -11.87
N PRO A 220 1.66 2.49 -13.13
CA PRO A 220 1.15 1.16 -13.44
C PRO A 220 2.24 0.09 -13.64
N LEU A 221 3.50 0.48 -13.90
CA LEU A 221 4.47 -0.42 -14.53
C LEU A 221 4.89 -1.57 -13.62
N SER A 222 5.17 -1.28 -12.35
CA SER A 222 5.63 -2.29 -11.40
C SER A 222 4.54 -3.32 -11.08
N ALA A 223 3.29 -2.89 -10.99
CA ALA A 223 2.15 -3.78 -10.80
C ALA A 223 1.91 -4.70 -12.01
N LEU A 224 2.06 -4.19 -13.24
CA LEU A 224 1.96 -5.02 -14.45
C LEU A 224 3.09 -6.04 -14.52
N TYR A 225 4.30 -5.68 -14.08
CA TYR A 225 5.39 -6.63 -13.94
C TYR A 225 5.07 -7.74 -12.93
N VAL A 226 4.48 -7.40 -11.78
CA VAL A 226 4.01 -8.39 -10.80
C VAL A 226 2.93 -9.31 -11.41
N ALA A 227 2.09 -8.83 -12.33
CA ALA A 227 1.14 -9.69 -13.05
C ALA A 227 1.85 -10.84 -13.80
N SER A 228 3.02 -10.57 -14.39
CA SER A 228 3.83 -11.61 -15.05
C SER A 228 4.37 -12.63 -14.05
N LEU A 229 4.79 -12.18 -12.85
CA LEU A 229 5.27 -13.04 -11.78
C LEU A 229 4.15 -13.89 -11.17
N ILE A 230 2.93 -13.35 -11.06
CA ILE A 230 1.74 -14.10 -10.62
C ILE A 230 1.45 -15.26 -11.59
N LYS A 231 1.56 -14.99 -12.89
CA LYS A 231 1.41 -16.02 -13.92
C LYS A 231 2.52 -17.06 -13.83
N GLU A 232 3.77 -16.64 -13.66
CA GLU A 232 4.92 -17.53 -13.49
C GLU A 232 4.81 -18.42 -12.24
N ALA A 233 4.32 -17.85 -11.13
CA ALA A 233 4.07 -18.55 -9.88
C ALA A 233 2.94 -19.61 -9.96
N GLY A 234 2.19 -19.65 -11.06
CA GLY A 234 1.18 -20.67 -11.32
C GLY A 234 -0.17 -20.42 -10.67
N PHE A 235 -0.52 -19.16 -10.37
CA PHE A 235 -1.88 -18.82 -9.95
C PHE A 235 -2.89 -19.22 -11.04
N PRO A 236 -4.05 -19.82 -10.68
CA PRO A 236 -5.09 -20.12 -11.66
C PRO A 236 -5.54 -18.85 -12.41
N PRO A 237 -5.83 -18.94 -13.73
CA PRO A 237 -6.33 -17.80 -14.49
C PRO A 237 -7.58 -17.18 -13.86
N GLY A 238 -7.61 -15.85 -13.79
CA GLY A 238 -8.73 -15.09 -13.23
C GLY A 238 -8.69 -14.87 -11.71
N VAL A 239 -7.78 -15.52 -10.97
CA VAL A 239 -7.63 -15.28 -9.52
C VAL A 239 -7.14 -13.87 -9.22
N VAL A 240 -6.21 -13.34 -10.02
CA VAL A 240 -5.77 -11.95 -9.94
C VAL A 240 -5.87 -11.32 -11.33
N ASN A 241 -6.57 -10.19 -11.40
CA ASN A 241 -6.75 -9.40 -12.61
C ASN A 241 -6.26 -7.98 -12.30
N ILE A 242 -5.29 -7.47 -13.06
CA ILE A 242 -4.72 -6.13 -12.85
C ILE A 242 -5.09 -5.26 -14.05
N ILE A 243 -5.71 -4.12 -13.78
CA ILE A 243 -6.26 -3.20 -14.77
C ILE A 243 -5.65 -1.81 -14.55
N PRO A 244 -4.73 -1.35 -15.42
CA PRO A 244 -4.32 0.04 -15.42
C PRO A 244 -5.46 0.90 -15.97
N GLY A 245 -5.64 2.10 -15.43
CA GLY A 245 -6.67 3.01 -15.89
C GLY A 245 -6.91 4.17 -14.93
N TYR A 246 -7.70 5.14 -15.38
CA TYR A 246 -7.99 6.34 -14.61
C TYR A 246 -9.05 6.11 -13.53
N GLY A 247 -9.01 6.93 -12.48
CA GLY A 247 -10.01 6.90 -11.40
C GLY A 247 -11.47 7.00 -11.88
N PRO A 248 -11.85 8.04 -12.64
CA PRO A 248 -13.25 8.26 -13.07
C PRO A 248 -13.83 7.19 -14.00
N THR A 249 -12.99 6.35 -14.61
CA THR A 249 -13.42 5.28 -15.51
C THR A 249 -13.24 3.91 -14.86
N ALA A 250 -12.01 3.40 -14.80
CA ALA A 250 -11.72 2.07 -14.27
C ALA A 250 -12.04 1.96 -12.76
N GLY A 251 -11.68 2.98 -11.98
CA GLY A 251 -11.98 3.01 -10.54
C GLY A 251 -13.48 3.08 -10.24
N ALA A 252 -14.20 3.95 -10.93
CA ALA A 252 -15.65 4.09 -10.80
C ALA A 252 -16.42 2.84 -11.24
N ALA A 253 -15.95 2.17 -12.30
CA ALA A 253 -16.51 0.88 -12.72
C ALA A 253 -16.37 -0.17 -11.63
N ILE A 254 -15.20 -0.28 -10.98
CA ILE A 254 -14.99 -1.20 -9.86
C ILE A 254 -15.91 -0.88 -8.67
N SER A 255 -16.02 0.38 -8.28
CA SER A 255 -16.80 0.75 -7.08
C SER A 255 -18.31 0.54 -7.24
N SER A 256 -18.82 0.69 -8.47
CA SER A 256 -20.25 0.58 -8.79
C SER A 256 -20.67 -0.78 -9.35
N HIS A 257 -19.72 -1.70 -9.65
CA HIS A 257 -20.04 -3.00 -10.24
C HIS A 257 -20.96 -3.83 -9.33
N MET A 258 -22.01 -4.42 -9.90
CA MET A 258 -23.01 -5.18 -9.14
C MET A 258 -22.53 -6.55 -8.64
N ASP A 259 -21.54 -7.13 -9.33
CA ASP A 259 -20.97 -8.45 -9.01
C ASP A 259 -19.60 -8.39 -8.31
N ILE A 260 -19.22 -7.22 -7.79
CA ILE A 260 -18.06 -7.12 -6.88
C ILE A 260 -18.60 -7.17 -5.45
N ASP A 261 -18.17 -8.15 -4.68
CA ASP A 261 -18.67 -8.41 -3.31
C ASP A 261 -18.07 -7.45 -2.27
N LYS A 262 -16.84 -7.00 -2.52
CA LYS A 262 -16.10 -6.10 -1.64
C LYS A 262 -15.23 -5.13 -2.42
N VAL A 263 -15.13 -3.89 -1.95
CA VAL A 263 -14.14 -2.91 -2.40
C VAL A 263 -13.15 -2.53 -1.28
N ALA A 264 -11.87 -2.44 -1.62
CA ALA A 264 -10.82 -1.89 -0.79
C ALA A 264 -10.11 -0.75 -1.54
N PHE A 265 -10.07 0.44 -0.94
CA PHE A 265 -9.50 1.63 -1.56
C PHE A 265 -8.46 2.28 -0.64
N THR A 266 -7.33 2.66 -1.22
CA THR A 266 -6.38 3.57 -0.59
C THR A 266 -6.18 4.80 -1.47
N GLY A 267 -6.28 5.99 -0.89
CA GLY A 267 -6.12 7.25 -1.64
C GLY A 267 -6.71 8.45 -0.91
N SER A 268 -7.18 9.45 -1.65
CA SER A 268 -7.68 10.69 -1.05
C SER A 268 -9.00 10.49 -0.30
N THR A 269 -9.21 11.30 0.74
CA THR A 269 -10.42 11.25 1.56
C THR A 269 -11.67 11.56 0.74
N GLU A 270 -11.55 12.50 -0.20
CA GLU A 270 -12.62 12.92 -1.10
C GLU A 270 -13.08 11.74 -1.97
N VAL A 271 -12.15 10.97 -2.54
CA VAL A 271 -12.48 9.78 -3.34
C VAL A 271 -12.99 8.65 -2.45
N GLY A 272 -12.47 8.49 -1.23
CA GLY A 272 -13.01 7.54 -0.25
C GLY A 272 -14.51 7.72 0.00
N HIS A 273 -14.98 8.97 0.12
CA HIS A 273 -16.41 9.26 0.21
C HIS A 273 -17.18 8.83 -1.05
N LEU A 274 -16.62 9.02 -2.24
CA LEU A 274 -17.25 8.59 -3.50
C LEU A 274 -17.34 7.05 -3.58
N ILE A 275 -16.29 6.33 -3.16
CA ILE A 275 -16.31 4.87 -3.10
C ILE A 275 -17.41 4.37 -2.16
N GLN A 276 -17.52 4.95 -0.95
CA GLN A 276 -18.55 4.58 0.01
C GLN A 276 -19.96 4.84 -0.52
N LYS A 277 -20.17 5.99 -1.20
CA LYS A 277 -21.46 6.31 -1.84
C LYS A 277 -21.79 5.34 -2.97
N ALA A 278 -20.85 5.05 -3.87
CA ALA A 278 -21.05 4.13 -4.97
C ALA A 278 -21.37 2.71 -4.47
N ALA A 279 -20.73 2.24 -3.39
CA ALA A 279 -21.07 0.98 -2.76
C ALA A 279 -22.50 0.97 -2.21
N ALA A 280 -22.93 2.05 -1.56
CA ALA A 280 -24.29 2.20 -1.04
C ALA A 280 -25.36 2.26 -2.16
N GLU A 281 -25.05 2.93 -3.27
CA GLU A 281 -25.97 3.12 -4.40
C GLU A 281 -26.09 1.88 -5.30
N SER A 282 -25.08 0.99 -5.31
CA SER A 282 -25.04 -0.21 -6.15
C SER A 282 -25.60 -1.44 -5.44
N ASN A 283 -24.74 -2.24 -4.81
CA ASN A 283 -25.06 -3.57 -4.29
C ASN A 283 -24.76 -3.73 -2.79
N LEU A 284 -24.51 -2.64 -2.06
CA LEU A 284 -24.11 -2.65 -0.65
C LEU A 284 -22.81 -3.45 -0.37
N LYS A 285 -21.93 -3.58 -1.38
CA LYS A 285 -20.61 -4.23 -1.22
C LYS A 285 -19.86 -3.68 -0.01
N ARG A 286 -19.15 -4.56 0.69
CA ARG A 286 -18.35 -4.18 1.87
C ARG A 286 -17.22 -3.24 1.45
N VAL A 287 -16.93 -2.23 2.27
CA VAL A 287 -15.92 -1.21 1.96
C VAL A 287 -14.85 -1.18 3.04
N THR A 288 -13.58 -1.16 2.64
CA THR A 288 -12.46 -0.74 3.51
C THR A 288 -11.71 0.41 2.87
N LEU A 289 -11.38 1.42 3.68
CA LEU A 289 -10.80 2.68 3.24
C LEU A 289 -9.54 2.99 4.06
N GLU A 290 -8.43 3.26 3.37
CA GLU A 290 -7.22 3.84 3.94
C GLU A 290 -6.98 5.21 3.28
N LEU A 291 -7.16 6.28 4.05
CA LEU A 291 -7.29 7.64 3.51
C LEU A 291 -6.18 8.56 4.03
N GLY A 292 -6.31 9.85 3.75
CA GLY A 292 -5.32 10.86 4.12
C GLY A 292 -5.18 11.08 5.63
N GLY A 293 -4.12 11.80 5.98
CA GLY A 293 -3.79 12.10 7.37
C GLY A 293 -3.27 13.52 7.58
N LYS A 294 -3.27 13.92 8.85
CA LYS A 294 -2.56 15.09 9.36
C LYS A 294 -1.95 14.76 10.72
N SER A 295 -1.13 13.71 10.71
CA SER A 295 -0.64 13.01 11.90
C SER A 295 0.18 13.95 12.79
N PRO A 296 -0.14 14.02 14.10
CA PRO A 296 0.63 14.78 15.07
C PRO A 296 1.90 14.00 15.49
N ASN A 297 3.03 14.69 15.51
CA ASN A 297 4.30 14.19 16.04
C ASN A 297 4.71 15.07 17.23
N ILE A 298 4.65 14.52 18.45
CA ILE A 298 4.74 15.30 19.69
C ILE A 298 6.13 15.11 20.33
N ILE A 299 6.87 16.20 20.51
CA ILE A 299 8.21 16.24 21.08
C ILE A 299 8.17 16.90 22.46
N MET A 300 8.33 16.10 23.52
CA MET A 300 8.40 16.58 24.90
C MET A 300 9.80 17.10 25.24
N SER A 301 9.91 17.95 26.26
CA SER A 301 11.19 18.54 26.70
C SER A 301 12.24 17.51 27.14
N ASP A 302 11.80 16.37 27.65
CA ASP A 302 12.68 15.29 28.12
C ASP A 302 13.05 14.28 27.02
N ALA A 303 12.61 14.52 25.77
CA ALA A 303 12.98 13.70 24.63
C ALA A 303 14.51 13.70 24.43
N ASP A 304 15.02 12.64 23.80
CA ASP A 304 16.35 12.69 23.21
C ASP A 304 16.30 13.63 22.00
N MET A 305 16.88 14.83 22.12
CA MET A 305 16.78 15.89 21.09
C MET A 305 17.36 15.47 19.74
N ASP A 306 18.53 14.83 19.71
CA ASP A 306 19.17 14.39 18.47
C ASP A 306 18.28 13.37 17.76
N TRP A 307 17.81 12.37 18.51
CA TRP A 307 16.92 11.33 17.98
C TRP A 307 15.55 11.89 17.55
N ALA A 308 14.96 12.79 18.33
CA ALA A 308 13.67 13.39 18.03
C ALA A 308 13.71 14.23 16.74
N VAL A 309 14.75 15.04 16.54
CA VAL A 309 14.94 15.80 15.28
C VAL A 309 15.11 14.86 14.10
N ASP A 310 15.93 13.81 14.23
CA ASP A 310 16.16 12.84 13.18
C ASP A 310 14.88 12.11 12.77
N GLN A 311 14.13 11.61 13.77
CA GLN A 311 12.88 10.90 13.54
C GLN A 311 11.79 11.83 13.01
N ALA A 312 11.66 13.07 13.50
CA ALA A 312 10.69 14.02 12.98
C ALA A 312 10.98 14.46 11.54
N HIS A 313 12.27 14.60 11.19
CA HIS A 313 12.67 14.83 9.81
C HIS A 313 12.29 13.65 8.92
N PHE A 314 12.61 12.42 9.35
CA PHE A 314 12.24 11.22 8.60
C PHE A 314 10.72 11.09 8.44
N ALA A 315 9.97 11.24 9.53
CA ALA A 315 8.50 11.15 9.62
C ALA A 315 7.75 11.98 8.57
N LEU A 316 8.37 13.06 8.10
CA LEU A 316 7.77 13.92 7.10
C LEU A 316 8.43 13.80 5.74
N PHE A 317 9.76 13.87 5.67
CA PHE A 317 10.45 13.98 4.38
C PHE A 317 10.64 12.61 3.69
N PHE A 318 10.34 11.51 4.38
CA PHE A 318 10.29 10.17 3.80
C PHE A 318 9.33 10.13 2.60
N ASN A 319 9.73 9.45 1.53
CA ASN A 319 8.99 9.35 0.28
C ASN A 319 8.53 10.71 -0.30
N GLN A 320 9.40 11.72 -0.24
CA GLN A 320 9.11 13.11 -0.64
C GLN A 320 7.94 13.76 0.14
N GLY A 321 7.55 13.21 1.29
CA GLY A 321 6.33 13.62 2.03
C GLY A 321 5.02 13.13 1.42
N GLN A 322 5.10 12.23 0.43
CA GLN A 322 3.96 11.57 -0.20
C GLN A 322 3.61 10.30 0.60
N CYS A 323 3.30 10.49 1.88
CA CYS A 323 2.94 9.42 2.81
C CYS A 323 1.72 9.84 3.64
N CYS A 324 0.68 9.01 3.68
CA CYS A 324 -0.58 9.35 4.35
C CYS A 324 -0.40 9.55 5.86
N CYS A 325 0.55 8.85 6.49
CA CYS A 325 0.85 8.96 7.92
C CYS A 325 1.91 10.00 8.25
N ALA A 326 2.38 10.80 7.28
CA ALA A 326 3.45 11.76 7.49
C ALA A 326 3.23 12.63 8.73
N GLY A 327 4.27 12.75 9.56
CA GLY A 327 4.32 13.54 10.79
C GLY A 327 4.32 15.04 10.51
N SER A 328 3.24 15.51 9.88
CA SER A 328 3.14 16.83 9.27
C SER A 328 2.81 17.94 10.26
N ARG A 329 2.26 17.60 11.44
CA ARG A 329 2.12 18.54 12.57
C ARG A 329 3.11 18.15 13.67
N THR A 330 4.29 18.75 13.65
CA THR A 330 5.30 18.52 14.68
C THR A 330 5.07 19.48 15.84
N TYR A 331 4.48 18.99 16.93
CA TYR A 331 4.27 19.74 18.16
C TYR A 331 5.51 19.64 19.04
N VAL A 332 6.09 20.75 19.45
CA VAL A 332 7.30 20.80 20.27
C VAL A 332 7.08 21.63 21.52
N GLN A 333 7.51 21.10 22.66
CA GLN A 333 7.32 21.76 23.95
C GLN A 333 8.12 23.07 24.03
N GLU A 334 7.52 24.10 24.65
CA GLU A 334 7.98 25.50 24.58
C GLU A 334 9.45 25.73 24.95
N ASP A 335 9.97 25.00 25.94
CA ASP A 335 11.33 25.13 26.46
C ASP A 335 12.42 24.59 25.51
N VAL A 336 12.07 23.63 24.66
CA VAL A 336 13.00 23.03 23.67
C VAL A 336 12.69 23.43 22.22
N TYR A 337 11.64 24.22 22.01
CA TYR A 337 11.14 24.61 20.68
C TYR A 337 12.20 25.27 19.79
N ASN A 338 12.90 26.28 20.30
CA ASN A 338 13.84 27.06 19.48
C ASN A 338 14.99 26.18 18.97
N GLU A 339 15.56 25.37 19.87
CA GLU A 339 16.65 24.44 19.53
C GLU A 339 16.19 23.39 18.51
N PHE A 340 14.99 22.81 18.70
CA PHE A 340 14.42 21.84 17.77
C PHE A 340 14.21 22.44 16.37
N VAL A 341 13.69 23.67 16.30
CA VAL A 341 13.43 24.37 15.03
C VAL A 341 14.74 24.62 14.29
N GLU A 342 15.77 25.14 14.97
CA GLU A 342 17.08 25.41 14.39
C GLU A 342 17.67 24.14 13.76
N ARG A 343 17.73 23.06 14.52
CA ARG A 343 18.28 21.77 14.07
C ARG A 343 17.46 21.15 12.93
N SER A 344 16.13 21.27 12.98
CA SER A 344 15.24 20.78 11.92
C SER A 344 15.45 21.51 10.60
N VAL A 345 15.68 22.84 10.65
CA VAL A 345 15.97 23.67 9.48
C VAL A 345 17.33 23.33 8.89
N GLU A 346 18.37 23.16 9.72
CA GLU A 346 19.69 22.72 9.26
C GLU A 346 19.61 21.39 8.54
N LYS A 347 18.91 20.42 9.13
CA LYS A 347 18.72 19.09 8.53
C LYS A 347 17.93 19.13 7.23
N ALA A 348 16.88 19.95 7.15
CA ALA A 348 16.12 20.15 5.91
C ALA A 348 16.96 20.78 4.80
N LYS A 349 17.82 21.75 5.10
CA LYS A 349 18.74 22.36 4.13
C LYS A 349 19.82 21.40 3.65
N ALA A 350 20.23 20.44 4.47
CA ALA A 350 21.26 19.46 4.15
C ALA A 350 20.74 18.30 3.26
N ARG A 351 19.42 18.10 3.19
CA ARG A 351 18.80 17.00 2.45
C ARG A 351 19.03 17.09 0.95
N VAL A 352 19.59 16.04 0.36
CA VAL A 352 19.95 16.00 -1.07
C VAL A 352 18.73 15.68 -1.93
N VAL A 353 18.29 16.67 -2.72
CA VAL A 353 17.24 16.53 -3.75
C VAL A 353 17.89 16.33 -5.11
N GLY A 354 17.47 15.31 -5.87
CA GLY A 354 18.11 15.04 -7.16
C GLY A 354 17.58 13.82 -7.89
N ASN A 355 18.36 13.36 -8.87
CA ASN A 355 18.03 12.18 -9.67
C ASN A 355 17.81 10.96 -8.76
N PRO A 356 16.63 10.32 -8.77
CA PRO A 356 16.33 9.16 -7.92
C PRO A 356 17.27 7.96 -8.09
N PHE A 357 17.99 7.87 -9.22
CA PHE A 357 18.97 6.81 -9.48
C PHE A 357 20.37 7.10 -8.92
N ASP A 358 20.64 8.32 -8.47
CA ASP A 358 21.88 8.62 -7.74
C ASP A 358 21.76 8.13 -6.30
N PHE A 359 22.69 7.28 -5.86
CA PHE A 359 22.72 6.73 -4.50
C PHE A 359 22.92 7.80 -3.40
N LYS A 360 23.33 9.02 -3.76
CA LYS A 360 23.40 10.15 -2.83
C LYS A 360 22.08 10.90 -2.69
N THR A 361 21.13 10.68 -3.59
CA THR A 361 19.82 11.34 -3.55
C THR A 361 19.01 10.79 -2.38
N GLU A 362 18.55 11.70 -1.52
CA GLU A 362 17.66 11.36 -0.41
C GLU A 362 16.19 11.65 -0.75
N GLN A 363 15.94 12.53 -1.73
CA GLN A 363 14.62 12.99 -2.14
C GLN A 363 14.50 13.10 -3.67
N GLY A 364 13.54 12.37 -4.24
CA GLY A 364 13.17 12.47 -5.66
C GLY A 364 12.16 13.59 -5.96
N PRO A 365 11.55 13.61 -7.17
CA PRO A 365 10.48 14.53 -7.50
C PRO A 365 9.14 14.11 -6.88
N GLN A 366 8.16 15.00 -6.92
CA GLN A 366 6.76 14.64 -6.73
C GLN A 366 6.27 13.84 -7.95
N VAL A 367 5.18 13.09 -7.80
CA VAL A 367 4.75 12.13 -8.82
C VAL A 367 4.36 12.79 -10.16
N ASP A 368 3.67 13.92 -10.13
CA ASP A 368 3.15 14.60 -11.31
C ASP A 368 3.02 16.12 -11.13
N GLU A 369 2.60 16.79 -12.21
CA GLU A 369 2.43 18.24 -12.24
C GLU A 369 1.30 18.74 -11.33
N GLU A 370 0.21 17.97 -11.19
CA GLU A 370 -0.93 18.35 -10.36
C GLU A 370 -0.52 18.40 -8.90
N GLN A 371 0.13 17.32 -8.41
CA GLN A 371 0.64 17.24 -7.05
C GLN A 371 1.70 18.31 -6.79
N PHE A 372 2.61 18.54 -7.75
CA PHE A 372 3.60 19.61 -7.67
C PHE A 372 2.97 21.00 -7.47
N LYS A 373 2.01 21.36 -8.32
CA LYS A 373 1.29 22.65 -8.23
C LYS A 373 0.49 22.77 -6.95
N LYS A 374 -0.17 21.69 -6.52
CA LYS A 374 -0.91 21.64 -5.25
C LYS A 374 -0.02 21.96 -4.06
N ILE A 375 1.15 21.33 -3.97
CA ILE A 375 2.10 21.57 -2.87
C ILE A 375 2.62 23.01 -2.87
N LEU A 376 3.01 23.55 -4.02
CA LEU A 376 3.43 24.96 -4.13
C LEU A 376 2.31 25.94 -3.75
N GLY A 377 1.05 25.58 -4.06
CA GLY A 377 -0.13 26.32 -3.62
C GLY A 377 -0.30 26.35 -2.10
N TYR A 378 -0.06 25.22 -1.42
CA TYR A 378 -0.05 25.14 0.04
C TYR A 378 1.08 25.96 0.66
N ILE A 379 2.29 25.89 0.10
CA ILE A 379 3.42 26.72 0.57
C ILE A 379 3.05 28.21 0.48
N SER A 380 2.54 28.65 -0.67
CA SER A 380 2.08 30.03 -0.87
C SER A 380 0.99 30.44 0.12
N THR A 381 0.08 29.51 0.45
CA THR A 381 -0.98 29.73 1.43
C THR A 381 -0.44 29.87 2.84
N GLY A 382 0.51 29.02 3.24
CA GLY A 382 1.18 29.11 4.54
C GLY A 382 1.84 30.48 4.76
N GLN A 383 2.56 30.99 3.75
CA GLN A 383 3.15 32.33 3.82
C GLN A 383 2.09 33.44 3.94
N ARG A 384 0.98 33.32 3.19
CA ARG A 384 -0.12 34.30 3.21
C ARG A 384 -0.85 34.36 4.54
N GLU A 385 -0.99 33.21 5.21
CA GLU A 385 -1.62 33.09 6.53
C GLU A 385 -0.69 33.47 7.68
N GLY A 386 0.57 33.83 7.39
CA GLY A 386 1.52 34.34 8.37
C GLY A 386 2.41 33.29 9.03
N ALA A 387 2.42 32.04 8.52
CA ALA A 387 3.41 31.06 8.97
C ALA A 387 4.82 31.50 8.56
N LYS A 388 5.80 31.28 9.44
CA LYS A 388 7.18 31.70 9.20
C LYS A 388 7.90 30.68 8.33
N LEU A 389 8.15 31.00 7.07
CA LEU A 389 8.97 30.17 6.18
C LEU A 389 10.44 30.24 6.62
N LEU A 390 10.98 29.11 7.10
CA LEU A 390 12.34 29.03 7.65
C LEU A 390 13.38 28.52 6.63
N CYS A 391 12.97 27.65 5.71
CA CYS A 391 13.76 27.23 4.56
C CYS A 391 12.87 26.63 3.45
N GLY A 392 13.44 26.50 2.25
CA GLY A 392 12.77 25.92 1.09
C GLY A 392 11.72 26.84 0.49
N GLY A 393 10.58 26.27 0.11
CA GLY A 393 9.41 27.00 -0.39
C GLY A 393 9.35 27.20 -1.91
N ASN A 394 10.28 26.63 -2.67
CA ASN A 394 10.37 26.81 -4.12
C ASN A 394 10.61 25.47 -4.85
N PRO A 395 10.46 25.44 -6.18
CA PRO A 395 11.02 24.37 -7.01
C PRO A 395 12.52 24.17 -6.74
N ALA A 396 12.99 22.93 -6.79
CA ALA A 396 14.39 22.57 -6.56
C ALA A 396 15.19 22.32 -7.86
N ALA A 397 14.53 22.32 -9.02
CA ALA A 397 15.17 22.15 -10.33
C ALA A 397 14.32 22.81 -11.44
N ASP A 398 14.95 23.09 -12.58
CA ASP A 398 14.29 23.66 -13.78
C ASP A 398 13.45 22.63 -14.55
N ARG A 399 13.69 21.33 -14.31
CA ARG A 399 13.00 20.20 -14.95
C ARG A 399 12.64 19.14 -13.91
N GLY A 400 11.52 18.46 -14.16
CA GLY A 400 10.93 17.51 -13.23
C GLY A 400 10.21 18.21 -12.07
N TYR A 401 9.44 17.44 -11.32
CA TYR A 401 8.54 17.96 -10.28
C TYR A 401 9.25 18.05 -8.91
N PHE A 402 10.43 18.65 -8.84
CA PHE A 402 11.23 18.71 -7.61
C PHE A 402 10.87 19.92 -6.75
N ILE A 403 10.59 19.70 -5.46
CA ILE A 403 10.29 20.75 -4.48
C ILE A 403 11.36 20.75 -3.40
N GLN A 404 11.80 21.94 -2.99
CA GLN A 404 12.77 22.09 -1.89
C GLN A 404 12.19 21.58 -0.57
N PRO A 405 12.97 20.90 0.29
CA PRO A 405 12.56 20.56 1.64
C PRO A 405 12.19 21.85 2.39
N THR A 406 10.92 21.96 2.77
CA THR A 406 10.34 23.21 3.26
C THR A 406 10.00 23.07 4.73
N VAL A 407 10.34 24.07 5.55
CA VAL A 407 10.01 24.09 6.98
C VAL A 407 9.31 25.40 7.31
N PHE A 408 8.11 25.30 7.87
CA PHE A 408 7.40 26.40 8.51
C PHE A 408 7.50 26.28 10.04
N GLY A 409 7.91 27.37 10.68
CA GLY A 409 7.81 27.57 12.12
C GLY A 409 6.64 28.47 12.49
N ASP A 410 6.34 28.49 13.78
CA ASP A 410 5.32 29.32 14.42
C ASP A 410 3.92 29.12 13.83
N VAL A 411 3.66 27.91 13.32
CA VAL A 411 2.39 27.52 12.72
C VAL A 411 1.29 27.47 13.79
N GLN A 412 0.12 28.02 13.46
CA GLN A 412 -1.06 28.04 14.31
C GLN A 412 -2.09 27.01 13.82
N ASP A 413 -2.87 26.43 14.73
CA ASP A 413 -3.78 25.33 14.38
C ASP A 413 -4.86 25.75 13.37
N ASN A 414 -5.25 27.02 13.31
CA ASN A 414 -6.27 27.51 12.37
C ASN A 414 -5.76 27.71 10.93
N MET A 415 -4.44 27.59 10.69
CA MET A 415 -3.88 27.72 9.36
C MET A 415 -4.24 26.53 8.47
N THR A 416 -4.46 26.78 7.18
CA THR A 416 -4.76 25.76 6.16
C THR A 416 -3.67 24.68 6.14
N ILE A 417 -2.40 25.08 6.19
CA ILE A 417 -1.26 24.15 6.20
C ILE A 417 -1.20 23.27 7.47
N ALA A 418 -1.89 23.64 8.55
CA ALA A 418 -2.01 22.83 9.76
C ALA A 418 -3.23 21.88 9.70
N ARG A 419 -4.24 22.17 8.88
CA ARG A 419 -5.50 21.38 8.82
C ARG A 419 -5.57 20.43 7.64
N GLU A 420 -4.97 20.78 6.51
CA GLU A 420 -5.07 20.03 5.27
C GLU A 420 -3.83 19.19 4.97
N GLU A 421 -4.05 18.04 4.34
CA GLU A 421 -2.99 17.16 3.89
C GLU A 421 -2.30 17.75 2.66
N ILE A 422 -1.01 18.08 2.81
CA ILE A 422 -0.21 18.67 1.72
C ILE A 422 0.32 17.58 0.79
N PHE A 423 0.74 16.44 1.37
CA PHE A 423 1.31 15.30 0.66
C PHE A 423 2.57 15.67 -0.16
N GLY A 424 3.49 16.38 0.51
CA GLY A 424 4.74 16.87 -0.06
C GLY A 424 5.75 17.24 1.04
N PRO A 425 6.97 17.68 0.69
CA PRO A 425 8.08 17.84 1.62
C PRO A 425 7.98 19.18 2.37
N VAL A 426 6.91 19.37 3.16
CA VAL A 426 6.59 20.63 3.85
C VAL A 426 6.29 20.36 5.32
N MET A 427 7.17 20.82 6.22
CA MET A 427 7.07 20.62 7.67
C MET A 427 6.33 21.77 8.33
N GLN A 428 5.42 21.46 9.25
CA GLN A 428 4.81 22.44 10.14
C GLN A 428 5.27 22.15 11.55
N ILE A 429 5.95 23.12 12.17
CA ILE A 429 6.36 23.04 13.57
C ILE A 429 5.47 23.98 14.39
N LEU A 430 4.82 23.41 15.40
CA LEU A 430 3.89 24.06 16.30
C LEU A 430 4.45 23.99 17.72
N LYS A 431 4.21 25.02 18.51
CA LYS A 431 4.63 25.08 19.92
C LYS A 431 3.48 24.67 20.83
N PHE A 432 3.76 23.97 21.93
CA PHE A 432 2.78 23.69 23.01
C PHE A 432 3.43 23.84 24.39
N LYS A 433 2.61 23.93 25.46
CA LYS A 433 3.10 24.08 26.85
C LYS A 433 2.81 22.87 27.72
N THR A 434 1.56 22.40 27.72
CA THR A 434 1.13 21.28 28.59
C THR A 434 0.72 20.06 27.78
N ILE A 435 0.73 18.89 28.44
CA ILE A 435 0.39 17.61 27.81
C ILE A 435 -1.10 17.58 27.45
N GLU A 436 -1.95 18.13 28.32
CA GLU A 436 -3.40 18.19 28.12
C GLU A 436 -3.73 19.05 26.89
N GLU A 437 -3.09 20.21 26.75
CA GLU A 437 -3.23 21.12 25.63
C GLU A 437 -2.84 20.45 24.31
N VAL A 438 -1.67 19.79 24.26
CA VAL A 438 -1.21 19.16 23.01
C VAL A 438 -2.06 17.95 22.63
N ILE A 439 -2.61 17.20 23.59
CA ILE A 439 -3.54 16.10 23.30
C ILE A 439 -4.83 16.64 22.66
N GLU A 440 -5.40 17.72 23.20
CA GLU A 440 -6.60 18.34 22.63
C GLU A 440 -6.34 18.80 21.19
N ARG A 441 -5.25 19.53 20.97
CA ARG A 441 -4.87 20.06 19.64
C ARG A 441 -4.49 18.96 18.66
N ALA A 442 -3.78 17.93 19.10
CA ALA A 442 -3.46 16.76 18.30
C ALA A 442 -4.73 16.03 17.81
N ASN A 443 -5.72 15.91 18.69
CA ASN A 443 -7.00 15.27 18.41
C ASN A 443 -8.02 16.17 17.69
N ASP A 444 -7.85 17.48 17.71
CA ASP A 444 -8.65 18.44 16.94
C ASP A 444 -8.29 18.38 15.45
N SER A 445 -8.73 17.29 14.82
CA SER A 445 -8.57 17.04 13.40
C SER A 445 -9.68 16.10 12.93
N LYS A 446 -10.12 16.27 11.68
CA LYS A 446 -10.99 15.28 11.02
C LYS A 446 -10.27 13.94 10.79
N TYR A 447 -8.93 13.99 10.72
CA TYR A 447 -8.06 12.84 10.51
C TYR A 447 -7.70 12.12 11.82
N GLY A 448 -7.21 10.90 11.68
CA GLY A 448 -6.75 10.07 12.79
C GLY A 448 -5.96 8.85 12.30
N LEU A 449 -5.05 9.02 11.35
CA LEU A 449 -4.31 7.89 10.78
C LEU A 449 -3.21 7.39 11.72
N ALA A 450 -2.23 8.25 12.01
CA ALA A 450 -1.12 7.92 12.88
C ALA A 450 -0.79 9.09 13.82
N ALA A 451 0.04 8.83 14.82
CA ALA A 451 0.64 9.82 15.69
C ALA A 451 1.95 9.31 16.29
N ALA A 452 2.74 10.20 16.88
CA ALA A 452 3.88 9.80 17.70
C ALA A 452 4.09 10.71 18.90
N VAL A 453 4.76 10.17 19.92
CA VAL A 453 5.23 10.91 21.10
C VAL A 453 6.69 10.56 21.40
N PHE A 454 7.50 11.58 21.65
CA PHE A 454 8.92 11.47 22.02
C PHE A 454 9.09 11.97 23.45
N THR A 455 9.48 11.08 24.35
CA THR A 455 9.69 11.35 25.78
C THR A 455 10.48 10.20 26.42
N LYS A 456 11.28 10.52 27.44
CA LYS A 456 11.96 9.51 28.27
C LYS A 456 11.11 9.03 29.45
N ASP A 457 9.99 9.69 29.70
CA ASP A 457 9.08 9.41 30.81
C ASP A 457 8.01 8.39 30.39
N LEU A 458 7.93 7.29 31.13
CA LEU A 458 7.04 6.17 30.81
C LEU A 458 5.57 6.52 31.08
N ASP A 459 5.28 7.35 32.08
CA ASP A 459 3.92 7.75 32.42
C ASP A 459 3.38 8.71 31.36
N LYS A 460 4.20 9.67 30.90
CA LYS A 460 3.84 10.53 29.77
C LYS A 460 3.61 9.74 28.49
N ALA A 461 4.50 8.80 28.18
CA ALA A 461 4.37 7.95 26.99
C ALA A 461 3.06 7.16 26.99
N ASN A 462 2.73 6.53 28.11
CA ASN A 462 1.49 5.77 28.26
C ASN A 462 0.25 6.66 28.27
N PHE A 463 0.29 7.81 28.95
CA PHE A 463 -0.83 8.74 29.04
C PHE A 463 -1.17 9.34 27.67
N VAL A 464 -0.15 9.79 26.92
CA VAL A 464 -0.35 10.39 25.59
C VAL A 464 -0.81 9.34 24.59
N SER A 465 -0.19 8.16 24.57
CA SER A 465 -0.54 7.14 23.58
C SER A 465 -1.96 6.60 23.72
N GLN A 466 -2.48 6.49 24.94
CA GLN A 466 -3.88 6.12 25.20
C GLN A 466 -4.88 7.25 24.87
N SER A 467 -4.42 8.50 24.89
CA SER A 467 -5.28 9.68 24.70
C SER A 467 -5.40 10.12 23.25
N LEU A 468 -4.45 9.72 22.40
CA LEU A 468 -4.45 10.05 20.98
C LEU A 468 -5.47 9.21 20.19
N ARG A 469 -6.29 9.88 19.39
CA ARG A 469 -7.30 9.27 18.52
C ARG A 469 -6.69 8.98 17.14
N ALA A 470 -5.72 8.08 17.11
CA ALA A 470 -5.00 7.66 15.92
C ALA A 470 -4.97 6.13 15.79
N GLY A 471 -4.91 5.64 14.56
CA GLY A 471 -4.83 4.21 14.23
C GLY A 471 -3.57 3.52 14.72
N THR A 472 -2.44 4.22 14.57
CA THR A 472 -1.11 3.80 15.03
C THR A 472 -0.51 4.92 15.86
N VAL A 473 0.07 4.58 17.02
CA VAL A 473 0.82 5.53 17.84
C VAL A 473 2.22 4.98 18.07
N TRP A 474 3.24 5.70 17.61
CA TRP A 474 4.63 5.37 17.87
C TRP A 474 5.16 6.12 19.10
N ILE A 475 6.01 5.46 19.89
CA ILE A 475 6.67 6.05 21.06
C ILE A 475 8.18 6.01 20.79
N ASN A 476 8.81 7.18 20.74
CA ASN A 476 10.25 7.35 20.46
C ASN A 476 10.71 6.77 19.11
N CYS A 477 9.82 6.66 18.13
CA CYS A 477 10.12 6.33 16.73
C CYS A 477 9.00 6.87 15.83
N TYR A 478 9.16 6.75 14.51
CA TYR A 478 8.13 7.09 13.52
C TYR A 478 8.26 6.19 12.29
N ASP A 479 7.15 5.94 11.58
CA ASP A 479 7.11 5.16 10.32
C ASP A 479 7.73 3.75 10.47
N VAL A 480 7.58 3.15 11.66
CA VAL A 480 7.96 1.75 11.89
C VAL A 480 6.78 0.86 11.56
N PHE A 481 6.91 0.12 10.46
CA PHE A 481 5.90 -0.80 9.97
C PHE A 481 6.35 -2.25 10.09
N GLY A 482 5.39 -3.14 10.30
CA GLY A 482 5.58 -4.57 10.20
C GLY A 482 4.30 -5.22 9.70
N ALA A 483 4.41 -6.23 8.83
CA ALA A 483 3.25 -6.95 8.32
C ALA A 483 2.39 -7.60 9.43
N GLN A 484 2.97 -7.77 10.62
CA GLN A 484 2.33 -8.34 11.81
C GLN A 484 1.41 -7.36 12.53
N ALA A 485 1.63 -6.06 12.39
CA ALA A 485 0.90 -5.03 13.11
C ALA A 485 -0.23 -4.47 12.23
N PRO A 486 -1.46 -4.34 12.73
CA PRO A 486 -2.53 -3.72 11.97
C PRO A 486 -2.24 -2.23 11.76
N PHE A 487 -2.61 -1.72 10.60
CA PHE A 487 -2.54 -0.32 10.26
C PHE A 487 -3.90 0.15 9.75
N GLY A 488 -4.29 1.38 10.10
CA GLY A 488 -5.46 2.02 9.50
C GLY A 488 -6.13 3.09 10.33
N GLY A 489 -6.92 3.94 9.69
CA GLY A 489 -7.37 5.20 10.26
C GLY A 489 -8.49 5.13 11.32
N TYR A 490 -8.45 6.09 12.25
CA TYR A 490 -9.63 6.58 12.97
C TYR A 490 -10.33 7.67 12.14
N LYS A 491 -11.58 7.98 12.50
CA LYS A 491 -12.34 9.13 11.96
C LYS A 491 -12.38 9.11 10.41
N ALA A 492 -12.07 10.23 9.75
CA ALA A 492 -12.08 10.33 8.29
C ALA A 492 -10.82 9.75 7.63
N SER A 493 -9.83 9.26 8.39
CA SER A 493 -8.63 8.63 7.83
C SER A 493 -8.85 7.18 7.39
N GLY A 494 -10.00 6.57 7.67
CA GLY A 494 -10.27 5.25 7.14
C GLY A 494 -11.39 4.48 7.83
N ASN A 495 -11.73 3.34 7.24
CA ASN A 495 -12.67 2.35 7.76
C ASN A 495 -12.08 0.94 7.58
N GLY A 496 -11.95 0.20 8.68
CA GLY A 496 -11.26 -1.09 8.72
C GLY A 496 -9.78 -0.95 9.06
N ARG A 497 -9.06 -2.07 8.95
CA ARG A 497 -7.60 -2.15 9.12
C ARG A 497 -7.03 -3.04 8.03
N GLU A 498 -5.78 -2.76 7.66
CA GLU A 498 -4.94 -3.61 6.82
C GLU A 498 -3.77 -4.16 7.64
N LEU A 499 -3.05 -5.14 7.09
CA LEU A 499 -1.99 -5.87 7.78
C LEU A 499 -2.45 -6.62 9.05
N GLY A 500 -1.53 -7.36 9.67
CA GLY A 500 -1.80 -8.13 10.88
C GLY A 500 -2.88 -9.20 10.69
N GLU A 501 -3.31 -9.79 11.80
CA GLU A 501 -4.47 -10.70 11.82
C GLU A 501 -5.77 -9.95 11.47
N TYR A 502 -5.95 -8.73 12.00
CA TYR A 502 -7.14 -7.90 11.77
C TYR A 502 -7.41 -7.60 10.29
N GLY A 503 -6.35 -7.50 9.45
CA GLY A 503 -6.51 -7.28 8.02
C GLY A 503 -7.24 -8.41 7.29
N LEU A 504 -7.26 -9.63 7.84
CA LEU A 504 -7.98 -10.78 7.27
C LEU A 504 -9.50 -10.64 7.44
N GLU A 505 -9.96 -10.00 8.52
CA GLU A 505 -11.39 -9.84 8.84
C GLU A 505 -12.15 -9.10 7.74
N ALA A 506 -11.47 -8.18 7.07
CA ALA A 506 -12.02 -7.43 5.96
C ALA A 506 -12.39 -8.30 4.76
N TYR A 507 -11.78 -9.50 4.63
CA TYR A 507 -11.81 -10.35 3.45
C TYR A 507 -12.53 -11.69 3.68
N VAL A 508 -13.22 -11.85 4.81
CA VAL A 508 -14.08 -13.02 5.07
C VAL A 508 -15.51 -12.64 5.37
N GLU A 509 -16.44 -13.54 5.03
CA GLU A 509 -17.83 -13.55 5.46
C GLU A 509 -18.03 -14.62 6.53
N VAL A 510 -18.65 -14.25 7.65
CA VAL A 510 -18.83 -15.17 8.78
C VAL A 510 -20.17 -15.87 8.66
N LYS A 511 -20.15 -17.19 8.46
CA LYS A 511 -21.35 -18.02 8.45
C LYS A 511 -21.50 -18.75 9.77
N ASN A 512 -22.63 -18.54 10.44
CA ASN A 512 -23.02 -19.32 11.61
C ASN A 512 -23.79 -20.58 11.20
N VAL A 513 -23.38 -21.74 11.71
CA VAL A 513 -24.04 -23.03 11.50
C VAL A 513 -24.51 -23.57 12.85
N THR A 514 -25.82 -23.73 13.00
CA THR A 514 -26.45 -24.27 14.21
C THR A 514 -27.13 -25.58 13.89
N ILE A 515 -26.74 -26.65 14.58
CA ILE A 515 -27.26 -28.01 14.40
C ILE A 515 -27.98 -28.42 15.68
N LYS A 516 -29.27 -28.77 15.58
CA LYS A 516 -30.00 -29.40 16.70
C LYS A 516 -29.35 -30.75 17.02
N ILE A 517 -29.00 -30.95 18.28
CA ILE A 517 -28.50 -32.24 18.79
C ILE A 517 -29.47 -32.79 19.84
N PRO A 518 -29.48 -34.11 20.12
CA PRO A 518 -30.41 -34.68 21.11
C PRO A 518 -30.19 -34.12 22.52
N GLN A 519 -28.93 -33.95 22.92
CA GLN A 519 -28.53 -33.46 24.23
C GLN A 519 -27.13 -32.82 24.13
N LYS A 520 -26.96 -31.58 24.62
CA LYS A 520 -25.65 -30.92 24.75
C LYS A 520 -24.96 -31.32 26.05
N ASN A 521 -23.65 -31.54 26.00
CA ASN A 521 -22.79 -31.73 27.18
C ASN A 521 -21.60 -30.77 27.10
N SER A 522 -21.12 -30.32 28.26
CA SER A 522 -19.98 -29.40 28.40
C SER A 522 -18.63 -30.10 28.31
#